data_AF-A0A6D2J4S8-F1
#
_entry.id   AF-A0A6D2J4S8-F1
#
_cell.length_a   1.000
_cell.length_b   1.000
_cell.length_c   1.000
_cell.angle_alpha   90.00
_cell.angle_beta   90.00
_cell.angle_gamma   90.00
#
_symmetry.space_group_name_H-M   'P 1'
#
loop_
_entity.id
_entity.type
_entity.pdbx_description
1 polymer ?
#
loop_
_entity_poly.entity_id
_entity_poly.type
_entity_poly.pdbx_seq_one_letter_code
_entity_poly.pdbx_strand_id
1 'polypeptide(L)'
;MSQLFFIRFPVGSRVVGAFIMPCGTCTYCAKGHDDLCEDFFAFNRAKGTLYDGETRLFLRHDDSPVYMYSMGGMDEYCVTPAHGLAPLPESLPHTESAILGCPGDSIAPLLLSGCGGALLLENVRFYKEDEKKDPEFAKKLASLADLYVNDAFGNAHRANASTEGVTKFLKPSVAG
;
A
#
# COMPACT_ATOMS: atom_id res chain seq x y z
N MET A 1 -1.73 28.61 18.38
CA MET A 1 -0.71 27.60 18.74
C MET A 1 -1.43 26.29 19.01
N SER A 2 -1.68 25.52 17.95
CA SER A 2 -2.25 24.17 18.05
C SER A 2 -1.17 23.24 18.58
N GLN A 3 -1.41 22.61 19.74
CA GLN A 3 -0.59 21.52 20.25
C GLN A 3 -0.53 20.43 19.16
N LEU A 4 0.64 20.26 18.55
CA LEU A 4 0.99 19.05 17.81
C LEU A 4 0.87 17.89 18.79
N PHE A 5 -0.20 17.10 18.69
CA PHE A 5 -0.31 15.83 19.39
C PHE A 5 0.78 14.92 18.83
N PHE A 6 1.92 14.84 19.51
CA PHE A 6 2.89 13.80 19.27
C PHE A 6 2.22 12.48 19.62
N ILE A 7 1.79 11.73 18.60
CA ILE A 7 1.30 10.38 18.78
C ILE A 7 2.48 9.55 19.28
N ARG A 8 2.46 9.22 20.57
CA ARG A 8 3.41 8.30 21.19
C ARG A 8 2.69 6.99 21.46
N PHE A 9 3.16 5.93 20.82
CA PHE A 9 2.74 4.57 21.14
C PHE A 9 3.57 4.07 22.34
N PRO A 10 2.96 3.71 23.47
CA PRO A 10 3.66 3.02 24.55
C PRO A 10 4.33 1.73 24.06
N VAL A 11 5.44 1.33 24.69
CA VAL A 11 6.06 0.03 24.42
C VAL A 11 5.02 -1.08 24.66
N GLY A 12 4.92 -2.01 23.72
CA GLY A 12 3.89 -3.07 23.71
C GLY A 12 2.59 -2.70 23.00
N SER A 13 2.45 -1.47 22.49
CA SER A 13 1.32 -1.10 21.64
C SER A 13 1.25 -1.97 20.40
N ARG A 14 0.04 -2.44 20.09
CA ARG A 14 -0.27 -3.09 18.81
C ARG A 14 -0.50 -2.01 17.77
N VAL A 15 0.27 -2.04 16.69
CA VAL A 15 0.20 -1.06 15.60
C VAL A 15 0.31 -1.73 14.25
N VAL A 16 -0.23 -1.08 13.23
CA VAL A 16 -0.03 -1.41 11.83
C VAL A 16 0.50 -0.18 11.11
N GLY A 17 1.44 -0.39 10.21
CA GLY A 17 2.03 0.68 9.42
C GLY A 17 1.44 0.77 8.01
N ALA A 18 1.38 1.99 7.46
CA ALA A 18 0.97 2.22 6.08
C ALA A 18 2.19 2.24 5.13
N PHE A 19 1.98 1.89 3.86
CA PHE A 19 3.03 1.97 2.83
C PHE A 19 3.68 3.36 2.79
N ILE A 20 2.83 4.38 2.79
CA ILE A 20 3.21 5.77 2.84
C ILE A 20 3.35 6.14 4.31
N MET A 21 4.49 6.73 4.66
CA MET A 21 4.71 7.30 5.97
C MET A 21 4.43 8.79 5.85
N PRO A 22 3.23 9.29 6.22
CA PRO A 22 2.95 10.73 6.22
C PRO A 22 3.70 11.43 7.35
N CYS A 23 4.21 12.63 7.09
CA CYS A 23 4.85 13.43 8.14
C CYS A 23 3.84 14.10 9.08
N GLY A 24 2.55 14.08 8.73
CA GLY A 24 1.46 14.67 9.52
C GLY A 24 1.45 16.20 9.58
N THR A 25 2.42 16.88 8.94
CA THR A 25 2.65 18.32 9.15
C THR A 25 2.82 19.14 7.86
N CYS A 26 3.21 18.51 6.74
CA CYS A 26 3.28 19.21 5.45
C CYS A 26 1.89 19.66 4.96
N THR A 27 1.86 20.53 3.95
CA THR A 27 0.62 21.13 3.44
C THR A 27 -0.44 20.10 3.03
N TYR A 28 -0.01 18.97 2.48
CA TYR A 28 -0.91 17.90 2.04
C TYR A 28 -1.38 17.04 3.21
N CYS A 29 -0.48 16.60 4.09
CA CYS A 29 -0.84 15.86 5.30
C CYS A 29 -1.80 16.65 6.20
N ALA A 30 -1.60 17.96 6.35
CA ALA A 30 -2.49 18.82 7.13
C ALA A 30 -3.93 18.88 6.57
N LYS A 31 -4.12 18.51 5.29
CA LYS A 31 -5.42 18.42 4.61
C LYS A 31 -5.93 16.98 4.49
N GLY A 32 -5.22 16.00 5.04
CA GLY A 32 -5.55 14.58 4.92
C GLY A 32 -5.18 13.95 3.57
N HIS A 33 -4.35 14.62 2.76
CA HIS A 33 -3.82 14.09 1.50
C HIS A 33 -2.45 13.45 1.73
N ASP A 34 -2.42 12.40 2.55
CA ASP A 34 -1.19 11.73 2.98
C ASP A 34 -0.43 11.09 1.82
N ASP A 35 -1.14 10.72 0.75
CA ASP A 35 -0.60 10.20 -0.50
C ASP A 35 0.27 11.19 -1.27
N LEU A 36 0.19 12.48 -0.94
CA LEU A 36 0.97 13.58 -1.52
C LEU A 36 1.99 14.16 -0.53
N CYS A 37 2.32 13.42 0.53
CA CYS A 37 3.23 13.87 1.59
C CYS A 37 4.61 14.32 1.06
N GLU A 38 4.91 15.62 1.15
CA GLU A 38 6.15 16.22 0.65
C GLU A 38 7.40 15.61 1.27
N ASP A 39 7.43 15.48 2.60
CA ASP A 39 8.61 14.98 3.32
C ASP A 39 8.86 13.50 3.06
N PHE A 40 7.79 12.71 2.92
CA PHE A 40 7.91 11.32 2.52
C PHE A 40 8.61 11.21 1.15
N PHE A 41 8.15 11.97 0.17
CA PHE A 41 8.74 11.93 -1.16
C PHE A 41 10.16 12.50 -1.19
N ALA A 42 10.42 13.58 -0.45
CA ALA A 42 11.70 14.28 -0.48
C ALA A 42 12.82 13.56 0.28
N PHE A 43 12.50 12.90 1.40
CA PHE A 43 13.48 12.24 2.25
C PHE A 43 13.45 10.73 2.07
N ASN A 44 12.34 10.09 2.42
CA ASN A 44 12.29 8.63 2.42
C ASN A 44 12.28 8.05 1.02
N ARG A 45 11.41 8.53 0.14
CA ARG A 45 11.29 7.97 -1.20
C ARG A 45 12.49 8.29 -2.08
N ALA A 46 12.97 9.54 -2.04
CA ALA A 46 14.04 9.98 -2.94
C ALA A 46 15.45 9.66 -2.42
N LYS A 47 15.67 9.71 -1.10
CA LYS A 47 17.01 9.60 -0.49
C LYS A 47 17.18 8.37 0.40
N GLY A 48 16.08 7.69 0.70
CA GLY A 48 16.06 6.50 1.54
C GLY A 48 16.34 6.75 3.02
N THR A 49 16.10 7.98 3.49
CA THR A 49 16.38 8.41 4.86
C THR A 49 15.10 8.69 5.64
N LEU A 50 15.22 8.91 6.95
CA LEU A 50 14.13 9.47 7.75
C LEU A 50 14.01 10.99 7.48
N TYR A 51 13.00 11.63 8.06
CA TYR A 51 12.72 13.06 7.79
C TYR A 51 13.80 14.03 8.31
N ASP A 52 14.75 13.55 9.12
CA ASP A 52 15.91 14.34 9.51
C ASP A 52 17.11 14.16 8.56
N GLY A 53 16.94 13.41 7.47
CA GLY A 53 17.96 13.20 6.46
C GLY A 53 18.93 12.06 6.77
N GLU A 54 18.79 11.37 7.90
CA GLU A 54 19.71 10.33 8.35
C GLU A 54 19.06 8.94 8.33
N THR A 55 19.89 7.88 8.29
CA THR A 55 19.42 6.50 8.56
C THR A 55 19.63 6.14 10.04
N ARG A 56 18.98 5.06 10.48
CA ARG A 56 19.19 4.44 11.80
C ARG A 56 19.77 3.03 11.71
N LEU A 57 19.93 2.53 10.48
CA LEU A 57 20.38 1.17 10.22
C LEU A 57 21.74 1.23 9.52
N PHE A 58 22.68 0.46 10.05
CA PHE A 58 24.06 0.38 9.56
C PHE A 58 24.48 -1.08 9.49
N LEU A 59 25.22 -1.45 8.44
CA LEU A 59 25.72 -2.80 8.29
C LEU A 59 26.82 -3.08 9.30
N ARG A 60 26.69 -4.16 10.07
CA ARG A 60 27.60 -4.50 11.17
C ARG A 60 29.07 -4.68 10.75
N HIS A 61 29.34 -5.01 9.50
CA HIS A 61 30.67 -5.40 9.06
C HIS A 61 31.55 -4.21 8.63
N ASP A 62 30.94 -3.09 8.22
CA ASP A 62 31.63 -1.93 7.66
C ASP A 62 31.00 -0.58 8.05
N ASP A 63 29.98 -0.59 8.92
CA ASP A 63 29.20 0.57 9.33
C ASP A 63 28.59 1.37 8.18
N SER A 64 28.43 0.75 7.00
CA SER A 64 27.80 1.41 5.86
C SER A 64 26.31 1.65 6.12
N PRO A 65 25.78 2.82 5.75
CA PRO A 65 24.37 3.15 5.98
C PRO A 65 23.45 2.30 5.12
N VAL A 66 22.39 1.77 5.74
CA VAL A 66 21.30 1.09 5.04
C VAL A 66 20.20 2.11 4.76
N TYR A 67 19.86 2.28 3.49
CA TYR A 67 18.80 3.19 3.05
C TYR A 67 17.52 2.41 2.80
N MET A 68 16.40 2.93 3.31
CA MET A 68 15.09 2.30 3.18
C MET A 68 14.32 2.90 1.99
N TYR A 69 13.61 2.11 1.20
CA TYR A 69 12.78 2.63 0.12
C TYR A 69 11.31 2.38 0.44
N SER A 70 10.69 3.30 1.19
CA SER A 70 9.39 3.12 1.84
C SER A 70 9.42 2.26 3.10
N MET A 71 8.24 1.99 3.67
CA MET A 71 8.07 1.00 4.74
C MET A 71 8.26 -0.42 4.19
N GLY A 72 9.19 -1.17 4.78
CA GLY A 72 9.35 -2.60 4.55
C GLY A 72 8.41 -3.41 5.46
N GLY A 73 8.11 -4.64 5.06
CA GLY A 73 7.46 -5.63 5.91
C GLY A 73 8.26 -6.93 5.94
N MET A 74 7.75 -7.93 6.66
CA MET A 74 8.39 -9.24 6.85
C MET A 74 9.73 -9.19 7.62
N ASP A 75 9.90 -8.20 8.48
CA ASP A 75 11.04 -8.03 9.37
C ASP A 75 10.66 -8.25 10.85
N GLU A 76 11.64 -8.61 11.68
CA GLU A 76 11.46 -8.68 13.14
C GLU A 76 11.50 -7.28 13.78
N TYR A 77 12.17 -6.32 13.13
CA TYR A 77 12.38 -4.96 13.62
C TYR A 77 12.45 -3.96 12.46
N CYS A 78 11.66 -2.88 12.55
CA CYS A 78 11.74 -1.74 11.64
C CYS A 78 11.91 -0.42 12.41
N VAL A 79 12.41 0.60 11.72
CA VAL A 79 12.42 1.99 12.19
C VAL A 79 11.50 2.80 11.28
N THR A 80 10.44 3.37 11.85
CA THR A 80 9.43 4.12 11.09
C THR A 80 8.94 5.35 11.88
N PRO A 81 8.53 6.44 11.21
CA PRO A 81 7.88 7.57 11.87
C PRO A 81 6.57 7.16 12.53
N ALA A 82 6.33 7.62 13.76
CA ALA A 82 5.10 7.31 14.50
C ALA A 82 3.82 7.75 13.77
N HIS A 83 3.88 8.80 12.95
CA HIS A 83 2.76 9.25 12.13
C HIS A 83 2.36 8.27 11.02
N GLY A 84 3.26 7.36 10.62
CA GLY A 84 2.95 6.27 9.68
C GLY A 84 2.33 5.04 10.33
N LEU A 85 2.02 5.09 11.63
CA LEU A 85 1.46 3.99 12.39
C LEU A 85 0.03 4.29 12.84
N ALA A 86 -0.83 3.29 12.73
CA ALA A 86 -2.18 3.29 13.28
C ALA A 86 -2.28 2.23 14.40
N PRO A 87 -3.05 2.48 15.47
CA PRO A 87 -3.31 1.47 16.49
C PRO A 87 -4.06 0.29 15.89
N LEU A 88 -3.66 -0.92 16.26
CA LEU A 88 -4.29 -2.16 15.82
C LEU A 88 -5.20 -2.73 16.94
N PRO A 89 -6.53 -2.80 16.75
CA PRO A 89 -7.45 -3.39 17.71
C PRO A 89 -7.11 -4.84 18.06
N GLU A 90 -7.45 -5.26 19.29
CA GLU A 90 -7.16 -6.63 19.72
C GLU A 90 -7.84 -7.71 18.87
N SER A 91 -9.03 -7.38 18.37
CA SER A 91 -9.87 -8.25 17.54
C SER A 91 -9.30 -8.55 16.16
N LEU A 92 -8.30 -7.80 15.69
CA LEU A 92 -7.70 -7.98 14.37
C LEU A 92 -6.32 -8.64 14.48
N PRO A 93 -6.08 -9.82 13.89
CA PRO A 93 -4.77 -10.45 13.87
C PRO A 93 -3.73 -9.61 13.11
N HIS A 94 -2.48 -9.60 13.58
CA HIS A 94 -1.38 -8.86 12.91
C HIS A 94 -1.14 -9.33 11.47
N THR A 95 -1.24 -10.64 11.21
CA THR A 95 -1.03 -11.22 9.88
C THR A 95 -2.06 -10.75 8.85
N GLU A 96 -3.33 -10.66 9.25
CA GLU A 96 -4.41 -10.15 8.41
C GLU A 96 -4.31 -8.63 8.23
N SER A 97 -3.77 -7.94 9.23
CA SER A 97 -3.59 -6.49 9.23
C SER A 97 -2.34 -6.04 8.46
N ALA A 98 -1.33 -6.90 8.33
CA ALA A 98 -0.13 -6.63 7.55
C ALA A 98 -0.42 -6.43 6.05
N ILE A 99 -1.57 -6.92 5.58
CA ILE A 99 -2.05 -6.79 4.19
C ILE A 99 -2.59 -5.37 3.90
N LEU A 100 -2.77 -4.51 4.91
CA LEU A 100 -3.28 -3.14 4.72
C LEU A 100 -2.27 -2.17 4.09
N GLY A 101 -1.04 -2.60 3.79
CA GLY A 101 0.03 -1.69 3.36
C GLY A 101 1.07 -2.22 2.36
N CYS A 102 1.05 -3.48 1.94
CA CYS A 102 1.99 -3.96 0.91
C CYS A 102 1.47 -5.28 0.31
N PRO A 103 1.26 -5.40 -1.02
CA PRO A 103 0.78 -6.63 -1.62
C PRO A 103 1.95 -7.61 -1.78
N GLY A 104 1.90 -8.73 -1.06
CA GLY A 104 2.86 -9.83 -1.20
C GLY A 104 2.17 -11.17 -1.02
N ASP A 105 2.06 -11.92 -2.12
CA ASP A 105 1.84 -13.36 -2.26
C ASP A 105 1.10 -14.11 -1.13
N SER A 106 -0.23 -13.95 -1.05
CA SER A 106 -1.12 -14.88 -0.31
C SER A 106 -2.57 -14.76 -0.79
N ILE A 107 -2.83 -14.89 -2.10
CA ILE A 107 -4.15 -14.60 -2.70
C ILE A 107 -5.17 -15.77 -2.62
N ALA A 108 -4.91 -16.82 -1.83
CA ALA A 108 -5.80 -17.97 -1.75
C ALA A 108 -6.74 -17.99 -0.52
N PRO A 109 -6.37 -17.55 0.70
CA PRO A 109 -7.27 -17.67 1.85
C PRO A 109 -8.21 -16.48 2.10
N LEU A 110 -7.95 -15.29 1.52
CA LEU A 110 -8.62 -14.05 1.95
C LEU A 110 -10.04 -13.83 1.37
N LEU A 111 -10.42 -14.59 0.34
CA LEU A 111 -11.77 -14.52 -0.27
C LEU A 111 -12.87 -15.13 0.63
N LEU A 112 -12.51 -15.68 1.80
CA LEU A 112 -13.42 -16.42 2.69
C LEU A 112 -13.88 -15.67 3.95
N SER A 113 -13.39 -14.46 4.23
CA SER A 113 -13.82 -13.67 5.40
C SER A 113 -14.81 -12.58 4.97
N GLY A 114 -16.04 -12.65 5.51
CA GLY A 114 -17.24 -11.95 5.01
C GLY A 114 -17.24 -10.42 5.04
N CYS A 115 -18.22 -9.88 4.28
CA CYS A 115 -18.77 -8.52 4.21
C CYS A 115 -17.87 -7.32 4.59
N GLY A 116 -17.47 -6.54 3.57
CA GLY A 116 -17.02 -5.15 3.73
C GLY A 116 -15.51 -4.89 3.61
N GLY A 117 -14.71 -5.89 3.23
CA GLY A 117 -13.28 -5.72 2.97
C GLY A 117 -12.97 -5.13 1.59
N ALA A 118 -11.83 -4.47 1.46
CA ALA A 118 -11.24 -4.05 0.19
C ALA A 118 -9.95 -4.84 -0.06
N LEU A 119 -9.79 -5.37 -1.28
CA LEU A 119 -8.60 -6.10 -1.72
C LEU A 119 -7.94 -5.32 -2.86
N LEU A 120 -6.67 -4.96 -2.69
CA LEU A 120 -5.88 -4.37 -3.77
C LEU A 120 -5.00 -5.45 -4.40
N LEU A 121 -5.15 -5.64 -5.71
CA LEU A 121 -4.29 -6.55 -6.47
C LEU A 121 -2.93 -5.90 -6.73
N GLU A 122 -1.91 -6.73 -6.98
CA GLU A 122 -0.61 -6.24 -7.43
C GLU A 122 -0.73 -5.44 -8.74
N ASN A 123 0.26 -4.58 -9.01
CA ASN A 123 0.35 -3.79 -10.21
C ASN A 123 0.24 -4.67 -11.46
N VAL A 124 -0.89 -4.53 -12.16
CA VAL A 124 -1.20 -5.28 -13.38
C VAL A 124 -0.14 -5.13 -14.47
N ARG A 125 0.68 -4.06 -14.46
CA ARG A 125 1.77 -3.86 -15.43
C ARG A 125 2.99 -4.74 -15.22
N PHE A 126 3.12 -5.41 -14.07
CA PHE A 126 4.15 -6.44 -13.90
C PHE A 126 3.84 -7.70 -14.70
N TYR A 127 2.57 -7.91 -15.03
CA TYR A 127 2.13 -8.97 -15.92
C TYR A 127 2.14 -8.44 -17.36
N LYS A 128 3.10 -8.91 -18.16
CA LYS A 128 3.17 -8.55 -19.60
C LYS A 128 1.89 -8.94 -20.34
N GLU A 129 1.17 -9.92 -19.79
CA GLU A 129 -0.13 -10.41 -20.20
C GLU A 129 -1.21 -9.30 -20.19
N ASP A 130 -1.12 -8.31 -19.29
CA ASP A 130 -2.07 -7.20 -19.24
C ASP A 130 -1.96 -6.28 -20.46
N GLU A 131 -0.74 -5.83 -20.77
CA GLU A 131 -0.47 -5.00 -21.95
C GLU A 131 -0.67 -5.78 -23.25
N LYS A 132 -0.43 -7.09 -23.23
CA LYS A 132 -0.69 -8.00 -24.36
C LYS A 132 -2.17 -8.36 -24.54
N LYS A 133 -3.05 -7.90 -23.64
CA LYS A 133 -4.50 -8.11 -23.73
C LYS A 133 -4.87 -9.60 -23.69
N ASP A 134 -4.13 -10.36 -22.90
CA ASP A 134 -4.28 -11.80 -22.81
C ASP A 134 -5.67 -12.17 -22.25
N PRO A 135 -6.50 -12.92 -23.01
CA PRO A 135 -7.81 -13.36 -22.56
C PRO A 135 -7.77 -14.25 -21.31
N GLU A 136 -6.74 -15.08 -21.14
CA GLU A 136 -6.63 -15.97 -19.97
C GLU A 136 -6.29 -15.19 -18.71
N PHE A 137 -5.48 -14.12 -18.85
CA PHE A 137 -5.21 -13.21 -17.74
C PHE A 137 -6.46 -12.41 -17.35
N ALA A 138 -7.20 -11.88 -18.32
CA ALA A 138 -8.48 -11.22 -18.08
C ALA A 138 -9.50 -12.14 -17.39
N LYS A 139 -9.57 -13.41 -17.80
CA LYS A 139 -10.43 -14.43 -17.20
C LYS A 139 -10.02 -14.75 -15.76
N LYS A 140 -8.72 -14.82 -15.49
CA LYS A 140 -8.19 -15.03 -14.13
C LYS A 140 -8.54 -13.85 -13.22
N LEU A 141 -8.40 -12.61 -13.69
CA LEU A 141 -8.85 -11.42 -12.93
C LEU A 141 -10.37 -11.45 -12.69
N ALA A 142 -11.14 -11.78 -13.73
CA ALA A 142 -12.58 -11.88 -13.63
C ALA A 142 -13.05 -12.95 -12.63
N SER A 143 -12.31 -14.06 -12.47
CA SER A 143 -12.70 -15.10 -11.50
C SER A 143 -12.67 -14.67 -10.03
N LEU A 144 -12.15 -13.48 -9.73
CA LEU A 144 -12.04 -12.93 -8.38
C LEU A 144 -13.22 -12.05 -7.97
N ALA A 145 -14.14 -11.72 -8.89
CA ALA A 145 -15.22 -10.76 -8.65
C ALA A 145 -16.52 -11.15 -9.35
N ASP A 146 -17.63 -10.57 -8.90
CA ASP A 146 -18.95 -10.74 -9.52
C ASP A 146 -19.31 -9.58 -10.47
N LEU A 147 -18.70 -8.41 -10.27
CA LEU A 147 -18.94 -7.19 -11.05
C LEU A 147 -17.63 -6.43 -11.29
N TYR A 148 -17.64 -5.57 -12.31
CA TYR A 148 -16.52 -4.71 -12.64
C TYR A 148 -16.92 -3.23 -12.59
N VAL A 149 -16.11 -2.42 -11.92
CA VAL A 149 -16.23 -0.95 -11.90
C VAL A 149 -14.94 -0.38 -12.49
N ASN A 150 -15.06 0.45 -13.53
CA ASN A 150 -13.91 1.17 -14.07
C ASN A 150 -13.91 2.61 -13.58
N ASP A 151 -13.07 2.89 -12.58
CA ASP A 151 -12.80 4.25 -12.07
C ASP A 151 -11.45 4.80 -12.57
N ALA A 152 -10.95 4.27 -13.69
CA ALA A 152 -9.64 4.62 -14.26
C ALA A 152 -9.78 5.21 -15.66
N PHE A 153 -10.48 6.35 -15.79
CA PHE A 153 -10.72 7.02 -17.09
C PHE A 153 -9.42 7.31 -17.86
N GLY A 154 -8.36 7.71 -17.15
CA GLY A 154 -7.04 7.96 -17.73
C GLY A 154 -6.44 6.75 -18.46
N ASN A 155 -6.86 5.53 -18.12
CA ASN A 155 -6.40 4.29 -18.75
C ASN A 155 -7.44 3.69 -19.71
N ALA A 156 -8.67 4.24 -19.79
CA ALA A 156 -9.75 3.71 -20.61
C ALA A 156 -9.46 3.75 -22.13
N HIS A 157 -8.55 4.63 -22.57
CA HIS A 157 -8.09 4.69 -23.96
C HIS A 157 -7.21 3.50 -24.37
N ARG A 158 -6.80 2.64 -23.42
CA ARG A 158 -5.99 1.45 -23.66
C ARG A 158 -6.82 0.20 -23.39
N ALA A 159 -6.91 -0.66 -24.40
CA ALA A 159 -7.66 -1.92 -24.31
C ALA A 159 -6.83 -3.02 -23.65
N ASN A 160 -6.43 -2.84 -22.39
CA ASN A 160 -5.67 -3.83 -21.62
C ASN A 160 -6.59 -4.93 -21.07
N ALA A 161 -5.99 -6.03 -20.60
CA ALA A 161 -6.74 -7.13 -19.99
C ALA A 161 -7.54 -6.69 -18.75
N SER A 162 -6.94 -5.88 -17.89
CA SER A 162 -7.55 -5.33 -16.67
C SER A 162 -8.61 -4.26 -16.90
N THR A 163 -8.63 -3.60 -18.08
CA THR A 163 -9.55 -2.49 -18.37
C THR A 163 -10.68 -2.87 -19.32
N GLU A 164 -10.35 -3.47 -20.47
CA GLU A 164 -11.30 -3.89 -21.51
C GLU A 164 -11.55 -5.39 -21.47
N GLY A 165 -10.49 -6.20 -21.34
CA GLY A 165 -10.58 -7.65 -21.40
C GLY A 165 -11.49 -8.24 -20.33
N VAL A 166 -11.40 -7.75 -19.10
CA VAL A 166 -12.19 -8.22 -17.95
C VAL A 166 -13.70 -8.02 -18.15
N THR A 167 -14.10 -6.98 -18.90
CA THR A 167 -15.51 -6.64 -19.16
C THR A 167 -16.24 -7.67 -20.04
N LYS A 168 -15.49 -8.56 -20.69
CA LYS A 168 -16.02 -9.69 -21.48
C LYS A 168 -16.50 -10.84 -20.59
N PHE A 169 -15.96 -10.92 -19.37
CA PHE A 169 -16.24 -12.01 -18.42
C PHE A 169 -17.10 -11.54 -17.24
N LEU A 170 -16.96 -10.28 -16.80
CA LEU A 170 -17.75 -9.72 -15.70
C LEU A 170 -18.96 -8.94 -16.21
N LYS A 171 -20.13 -9.27 -15.66
CA LYS A 171 -21.40 -8.56 -15.84
C LYS A 171 -22.11 -8.45 -14.48
N PRO A 172 -22.46 -7.25 -13.99
CA PRO A 172 -22.40 -5.96 -14.70
C PRO A 172 -20.99 -5.36 -14.75
N SER A 173 -20.77 -4.53 -15.77
CA SER A 173 -19.57 -3.70 -15.95
C SER A 173 -20.03 -2.25 -16.00
N VAL A 174 -19.63 -1.44 -15.01
CA VAL A 174 -20.15 -0.08 -14.81
C VAL A 174 -19.01 0.93 -14.67
N ALA A 175 -19.33 2.22 -14.82
CA ALA A 175 -18.42 3.31 -14.50
C ALA A 175 -18.47 3.60 -12.99
N GLY A 176 -17.32 4.00 -12.42
CA GLY A 176 -17.21 4.56 -11.07
C GLY A 176 -17.70 6.00 -11.00
#